data_AF-A0A966FXV4-F1
#
_entry.id   AF-A0A966FXV4-F1
#
_cell.length_a   1.000
_cell.length_b   1.000
_cell.length_c   1.000
_cell.angle_alpha   90.00
_cell.angle_beta   90.00
_cell.angle_gamma   90.00
#
_symmetry.space_group_name_H-M   'P 1'
#
loop_
_entity.id
_entity.type
_entity.pdbx_description
1 polymer ?
#
loop_
_entity_poly.entity_id
_entity_poly.type
_entity_poly.pdbx_seq_one_letter_code
_entity_poly.pdbx_strand_id
1 'polypeptide(L)' 'MLEAYHRHVAERAKLGIPPLPLNAQQTAELCEILKNPQTETC' A
#
# COMPACT_ATOMS: atom_id res chain seq x y z
N MET A 1 -7.39 -3.44 1.19
CA MET A 1 -6.22 -4.08 0.53
C MET A 1 -4.86 -3.49 0.98
N LEU A 2 -4.76 -2.18 1.27
CA LEU A 2 -3.51 -1.54 1.78
C LEU A 2 -3.37 -1.50 3.32
N GLU A 3 -4.38 -1.88 4.09
CA GLU A 3 -4.31 -1.88 5.56
C GLU A 3 -3.17 -2.73 6.13
N ALA A 4 -2.87 -3.87 5.51
CA ALA A 4 -1.75 -4.71 5.92
C ALA A 4 -0.39 -4.00 5.72
N TYR A 5 -0.23 -3.27 4.60
CA TYR A 5 0.95 -2.44 4.36
C TYR A 5 1.02 -1.30 5.37
N HIS A 6 -0.10 -0.62 5.65
CA HIS A 6 -0.16 0.48 6.62
C HIS A 6 0.17 0.04 8.05
N ARG A 7 -0.32 -1.13 8.50
CA ARG A 7 0.08 -1.69 9.80
C ARG A 7 1.58 -1.96 9.84
N HIS A 8 2.15 -2.52 8.77
CA HIS A 8 3.59 -2.81 8.74
C HIS A 8 4.43 -1.53 8.73
N VAL A 9 4.00 -0.50 8.01
CA VAL A 9 4.62 0.84 8.04
C VAL A 9 4.56 1.41 9.45
N ALA A 10 3.40 1.37 10.12
CA ALA A 10 3.23 1.89 11.47
C ALA A 10 4.12 1.16 12.50
N GLU A 11 4.21 -0.17 12.42
CA GLU A 11 5.05 -0.97 13.32
C GLU A 11 6.55 -0.69 13.09
N ARG A 12 6.99 -0.53 11.84
CA ARG A 12 8.40 -0.21 11.54
C ARG A 12 8.74 1.25 11.82
N ALA A 13 7.81 2.16 11.60
CA ALA A 13 7.95 3.57 11.95
C ALA A 13 8.12 3.77 13.47
N LYS A 14 7.41 2.99 14.30
CA LYS A 14 7.63 2.97 15.77
C LYS A 14 9.05 2.54 16.14
N LEU A 15 9.68 1.68 15.33
CA LEU A 15 11.06 1.24 15.51
C LEU A 15 12.08 2.20 14.87
N GLY A 16 11.64 3.25 14.19
CA GLY A 16 12.50 4.18 13.44
C GLY A 16 13.10 3.57 12.17
N ILE A 17 12.57 2.44 11.69
CA ILE A 17 13.07 1.71 10.53
C ILE A 17 12.17 2.02 9.33
N PRO A 18 12.72 2.33 8.16
CA PRO A 18 11.91 2.52 6.96
C PRO A 18 11.08 1.26 6.63
N PRO A 19 9.87 1.45 6.08
CA PRO A 19 9.01 0.35 5.68
C PRO A 19 9.61 -0.46 4.53
N LEU A 20 9.25 -1.74 4.47
CA LEU A 20 9.60 -2.57 3.33
C LEU A 20 8.84 -2.04 2.09
N PRO A 21 9.46 -1.94 0.90
CA PRO A 21 8.73 -1.57 -0.30
C PRO A 21 7.54 -2.50 -0.58
N LEU A 22 6.52 -1.96 -1.26
CA LEU A 22 5.40 -2.74 -1.80
C LEU A 22 5.94 -3.80 -2.76
N ASN A 23 5.40 -5.02 -2.67
CA ASN A 23 5.74 -6.08 -3.61
C ASN A 23 5.16 -5.78 -5.00
N ALA A 24 5.72 -6.39 -6.05
CA ALA A 24 5.32 -6.16 -7.44
C ALA A 24 3.81 -6.29 -7.67
N GLN A 25 3.15 -7.25 -7.01
CA GLN A 25 1.71 -7.44 -7.11
C GLN A 25 0.93 -6.26 -6.49
N GLN A 26 1.33 -5.79 -5.31
CA GLN A 26 0.67 -4.66 -4.65
C GLN A 26 0.86 -3.35 -5.42
N THR A 27 2.05 -3.15 -6.00
CA THR A 27 2.33 -2.00 -6.87
C THR A 27 1.53 -2.06 -8.17
N ALA A 28 1.33 -3.24 -8.75
CA ALA A 28 0.50 -3.42 -9.93
C ALA A 28 -0.97 -3.09 -9.63
N GLU A 29 -1.51 -3.60 -8.53
CA GLU A 29 -2.89 -3.31 -8.09
C GLU A 29 -3.08 -1.81 -7.80
N LEU A 30 -2.10 -1.15 -7.16
CA LEU A 30 -2.11 0.30 -6.98
C LEU A 30 -2.06 1.06 -8.31
N CYS A 31 -1.23 0.64 -9.25
CA CYS A 31 -1.15 1.24 -10.59
C CYS A 31 -2.47 1.13 -11.35
N GLU A 32 -3.17 -0.01 -11.25
CA GLU A 32 -4.48 -0.18 -11.91
C GLU A 32 -5.57 0.69 -11.27
N ILE A 33 -5.57 0.84 -9.95
CA ILE A 33 -6.48 1.76 -9.24
C ILE A 33 -6.19 3.22 -9.65
N LEU A 34 -4.92 3.62 -9.70
CA LEU A 34 -4.53 4.96 -10.13
C LEU A 34 -4.90 5.26 -11.58
N LYS A 35 -4.86 4.26 -12.47
CA LYS A 35 -5.32 4.37 -13.86
C LYS A 35 -6.84 4.45 -13.97
N ASN A 36 -7.57 3.85 -13.03
CA ASN A 36 -9.01 3.76 -13.06
C ASN A 36 -9.63 4.11 -11.69
N PRO A 37 -9.56 5.39 -11.29
CA PRO A 37 -9.93 5.84 -9.93
C PRO A 37 -11.43 5.66 -9.60
N GLN A 38 -12.26 5.41 -10.61
CA GLN A 38 -13.70 5.13 -10.49
C GLN A 38 -14.03 3.78 -9.85
N THR A 39 -13.04 2.96 -9.49
CA THR A 39 -13.24 1.73 -8.72
C THR A 39 -13.45 1.94 -7.21
N GLU A 40 -13.25 3.17 -6.70
CA GLU A 40 -13.45 3.50 -5.27
C GLU A 40 -14.73 4.31 -4.95
N THR A 41 -15.59 4.53 -5.95
CA THR A 41 -16.92 5.15 -5.75
C THR A 41 -18.02 4.23 -6.23
N CYS A 42 -18.51 3.37 -5.33
CA CYS A 42 -19.91 2.97 -5.12
C CYS A 42 -19.99 1.95 -3.97
#